data_AF-A0A7S3L422-F1
#
_entry.id   AF-A0A7S3L422-F1
#
_cell.length_a   1.000
_cell.length_b   1.000
_cell.length_c   1.000
_cell.angle_alpha   90.00
_cell.angle_beta   90.00
_cell.angle_gamma   90.00
#
_symmetry.space_group_name_H-M   'P 1'
#
loop_
_entity.id
_entity.type
_entity.pdbx_description
1 polymer ?
#
loop_
_entity_poly.entity_id
_entity_poly.type
_entity_poly.pdbx_seq_one_letter_code
_entity_poly.pdbx_strand_id
1 'polypeptide(L)'
;MSLWFEKAMFWSLATSIVFVPAWTVFGRTLLGGPGGWGTILMMTFVAPPLFVSHVVLFVLARRANNVYEQPSDYRITRPVASVLLAYYTALFFQQVFMDDGGDQGSTGSVATKYFGFDKYASDPVAAVFSGVSIVLLIAVVALVCIIKLPSTNYHDVSHHGFMTSAGEYDAIHSTSF
;
A
#
# COMPACT_ATOMS: atom_id res chain seq x y z
N MET A 1 8.05 -7.90 -13.34
CA MET A 1 7.75 -6.80 -12.39
C MET A 1 8.70 -6.98 -11.21
N SER A 2 9.45 -5.95 -10.84
CA SER A 2 10.68 -6.05 -10.02
C SER A 2 10.41 -6.25 -8.53
N LEU A 3 11.33 -6.92 -7.81
CA LEU A 3 11.34 -7.04 -6.34
C LEU A 3 11.22 -5.68 -5.63
N TRP A 4 11.67 -4.61 -6.28
CA TRP A 4 11.54 -3.23 -5.85
C TRP A 4 10.08 -2.79 -5.65
N PHE A 5 9.15 -3.26 -6.48
CA PHE A 5 7.73 -2.92 -6.34
C PHE A 5 7.14 -3.48 -5.04
N GLU A 6 7.41 -4.75 -4.73
CA GLU A 6 6.93 -5.41 -3.51
C GLU A 6 7.52 -4.75 -2.24
N LYS A 7 8.80 -4.38 -2.28
CA LYS A 7 9.46 -3.64 -1.19
C LYS A 7 8.87 -2.24 -1.02
N ALA A 8 8.71 -1.50 -2.12
CA ALA A 8 8.13 -0.16 -2.08
C ALA A 8 6.69 -0.16 -1.53
N MET A 9 5.88 -1.14 -1.94
CA MET A 9 4.49 -1.26 -1.46
C MET A 9 4.40 -1.74 -0.01
N PHE A 10 5.38 -2.50 0.50
CA PHE A 10 5.47 -2.77 1.94
C PHE A 10 5.72 -1.46 2.71
N TRP A 11 6.71 -0.67 2.29
CA TRP A 11 7.05 0.57 2.99
C TRP A 11 6.00 1.67 2.84
N SER A 12 5.20 1.65 1.76
CA SER A 12 4.06 2.56 1.64
C SER A 12 2.99 2.31 2.70
N LEU A 13 2.92 1.11 3.32
CA LEU A 13 2.01 0.87 4.44
C LEU A 13 2.34 1.79 5.63
N ALA A 14 3.63 1.96 5.95
CA ALA A 14 4.05 2.83 7.04
C ALA A 14 3.67 4.30 6.77
N THR A 15 3.89 4.79 5.55
CA THR A 15 3.52 6.17 5.20
C THR A 15 2.00 6.34 5.13
N SER A 16 1.27 5.33 4.65
CA SER A 16 -0.19 5.37 4.50
C SER A 16 -0.95 5.52 5.82
N ILE A 17 -0.35 5.15 6.96
CA ILE A 17 -0.93 5.38 8.30
C ILE A 17 -1.33 6.85 8.49
N VAL A 18 -0.50 7.77 7.98
CA VAL A 18 -0.76 9.21 8.08
C VAL A 18 -1.38 9.73 6.78
N PHE A 19 -0.80 9.33 5.64
CA PHE A 19 -1.19 9.88 4.35
C PHE A 19 -2.61 9.53 3.94
N VAL A 20 -3.09 8.30 4.17
CA VAL A 20 -4.44 7.91 3.74
C VAL A 20 -5.52 8.64 4.54
N PRO A 21 -5.50 8.66 5.89
CA PRO A 21 -6.47 9.45 6.65
C PRO A 21 -6.41 10.94 6.29
N ALA A 22 -5.21 11.51 6.16
CA ALA A 22 -5.06 12.91 5.77
C ALA A 22 -5.60 13.18 4.36
N TRP A 23 -5.35 12.29 3.41
CA TRP A 23 -5.88 12.39 2.04
C TRP A 23 -7.40 12.26 2.00
N THR A 24 -7.99 11.38 2.80
CA THR A 24 -9.45 11.22 2.86
C THR A 24 -10.13 12.48 3.39
N VAL A 25 -9.49 13.22 4.30
CA VAL A 25 -10.02 14.46 4.86
C VAL A 25 -9.75 15.65 3.94
N PHE A 26 -8.50 15.80 3.47
CA PHE A 26 -8.03 17.03 2.81
C PHE A 26 -7.74 16.88 1.33
N GLY A 27 -7.77 15.68 0.76
CA GLY A 27 -7.32 15.41 -0.61
C GLY A 27 -8.03 16.28 -1.65
N ARG A 28 -9.35 16.41 -1.53
CA ARG A 28 -10.12 17.34 -2.37
C ARG A 28 -9.66 18.79 -2.24
N THR A 29 -9.45 19.29 -1.02
CA THR A 29 -9.00 20.66 -0.76
C THR A 29 -7.59 20.90 -1.31
N LEU A 30 -6.68 19.92 -1.19
CA LEU A 30 -5.33 19.98 -1.74
C LEU A 30 -5.32 20.09 -3.27
N LEU A 31 -6.32 19.49 -3.92
CA LEU A 31 -6.54 19.61 -5.37
C LEU A 31 -7.28 20.91 -5.76
N GLY A 32 -7.47 21.85 -4.83
CA GLY A 32 -8.18 23.10 -5.06
C GLY A 32 -9.68 22.91 -5.28
N GLY A 33 -10.23 21.78 -4.85
CA GLY A 33 -11.67 21.55 -4.77
C GLY A 33 -12.31 22.36 -3.63
N PRO A 34 -13.63 22.54 -3.67
CA PRO A 34 -14.36 23.34 -2.69
C PRO A 34 -14.33 22.69 -1.29
N GLY A 35 -14.30 23.52 -0.25
CA GLY A 35 -14.40 23.09 1.14
C GLY A 35 -15.86 22.99 1.57
N GLY A 36 -16.15 22.12 2.54
CA GLY A 36 -17.49 21.98 3.10
C GLY A 36 -17.54 21.07 4.33
N TRP A 37 -18.76 20.87 4.84
CA TRP A 37 -19.05 20.13 6.08
C TRP A 37 -18.63 18.65 6.01
N GLY A 38 -18.59 18.06 4.82
CA GLY A 38 -18.12 16.69 4.60
C GLY A 38 -16.69 16.48 5.12
N THR A 39 -15.85 17.52 5.11
CA THR A 39 -14.50 17.48 5.70
C THR A 39 -14.54 17.12 7.19
N ILE A 40 -15.47 17.73 7.94
CA ILE A 40 -15.61 17.53 9.39
C ILE A 40 -16.12 16.11 9.67
N LEU A 41 -17.08 15.63 8.87
CA LEU A 41 -17.59 14.26 8.98
C LEU A 41 -16.50 13.23 8.68
N MET A 42 -15.73 13.43 7.60
CA MET A 42 -14.61 12.56 7.23
C MET A 42 -13.55 12.55 8.34
N MET A 43 -13.21 13.71 8.91
CA MET A 43 -12.23 13.81 9.99
C MET A 43 -12.68 13.10 11.27
N THR A 44 -13.97 13.17 11.59
CA THR A 44 -14.50 12.65 12.87
C THR A 44 -14.80 11.15 12.79
N PHE A 45 -15.39 10.69 11.67
CA PHE A 45 -15.92 9.33 11.57
C PHE A 45 -15.11 8.41 10.66
N VAL A 46 -14.38 8.94 9.67
CA VAL A 46 -13.70 8.12 8.66
C VAL A 46 -12.19 8.05 8.89
N ALA A 47 -11.56 9.17 9.25
CA ALA A 47 -10.12 9.23 9.48
C ALA A 47 -9.65 8.32 10.64
N PRO A 48 -10.32 8.25 11.81
CA PRO A 48 -9.86 7.40 12.91
C PRO A 48 -9.91 5.91 12.58
N PRO A 49 -11.00 5.36 12.00
CA PRO A 49 -11.00 3.96 11.54
C PRO A 49 -9.94 3.67 10.47
N LEU A 50 -9.72 4.60 9.53
CA LEU A 50 -8.67 4.44 8.52
C LEU A 50 -7.27 4.44 9.13
N PHE A 51 -7.00 5.29 10.13
CA PHE A 51 -5.74 5.29 10.84
C PHE A 51 -5.50 3.93 11.52
N VAL A 52 -6.49 3.45 12.27
CA VAL A 52 -6.42 2.17 12.98
C VAL A 52 -6.23 1.01 12.01
N SER A 53 -6.96 0.98 10.88
CA SER A 53 -6.85 -0.10 9.91
C SER A 53 -5.47 -0.17 9.25
N HIS A 54 -4.83 0.97 8.95
CA HIS A 54 -3.48 1.01 8.39
C HIS A 54 -2.40 0.63 9.41
N VAL A 55 -2.57 1.00 10.69
CA VAL A 55 -1.69 0.53 11.77
C VAL A 55 -1.77 -1.00 11.87
N VAL A 56 -2.99 -1.56 11.89
CA VAL A 56 -3.20 -3.01 11.93
C VAL A 56 -2.58 -3.69 10.72
N LEU A 57 -2.82 -3.18 9.51
CA LEU A 57 -2.22 -3.69 8.27
C LEU A 57 -0.70 -3.72 8.32
N PHE A 58 -0.07 -2.62 8.76
CA PHE A 58 1.39 -2.54 8.88
C PHE A 58 1.94 -3.57 9.88
N VAL A 59 1.29 -3.71 11.05
CA VAL A 59 1.68 -4.69 12.07
C VAL A 59 1.54 -6.11 11.54
N LEU A 60 0.44 -6.44 10.87
CA LEU A 60 0.21 -7.76 10.28
C LEU A 60 1.24 -8.08 9.18
N ALA A 61 1.48 -7.13 8.27
CA ALA A 61 2.47 -7.28 7.21
C ALA A 61 3.88 -7.46 7.77
N ARG A 62 4.25 -6.70 8.82
CA ARG A 62 5.54 -6.84 9.49
C ARG A 62 5.66 -8.19 10.20
N ARG A 63 4.61 -8.66 10.88
CA ARG A 63 4.60 -9.98 11.53
C ARG A 63 4.73 -11.12 10.53
N ALA A 64 4.09 -11.01 9.36
CA ALA A 64 4.26 -11.98 8.28
C ALA A 64 5.70 -12.01 7.73
N ASN A 65 6.44 -10.91 7.85
CA ASN A 65 7.85 -10.76 7.47
C ASN A 65 8.84 -11.08 8.60
N ASN A 66 8.41 -11.68 9.72
CA ASN A 66 9.27 -11.90 10.89
C ASN A 66 10.52 -12.77 10.64
N VAL A 67 10.57 -13.48 9.51
CA VAL A 67 11.72 -14.29 9.08
C VAL A 67 12.90 -13.43 8.59
N TYR A 68 12.66 -12.19 8.16
CA TYR A 68 13.72 -11.31 7.68
C TYR A 68 14.40 -10.60 8.85
N GLU A 69 15.73 -10.75 8.94
CA GLU A 69 16.55 -10.09 9.96
C GLU A 69 16.73 -8.59 9.70
N GLN A 70 16.82 -8.19 8.43
CA GLN A 70 17.03 -6.80 8.04
C GLN A 70 15.72 -6.15 7.55
N PRO A 71 15.33 -4.96 8.04
CA PRO A 71 14.13 -4.26 7.59
C PRO A 71 14.10 -3.96 6.09
N SER A 72 15.27 -3.78 5.46
CA SER A 72 15.42 -3.54 4.02
C SER A 72 14.91 -4.69 3.15
N ASP A 73 14.70 -5.87 3.73
CA ASP A 73 14.23 -7.06 3.02
C ASP A 73 12.74 -7.33 3.18
N TYR A 74 12.04 -6.53 3.99
CA TYR A 74 10.61 -6.64 4.13
C TYR A 74 9.89 -6.37 2.81
N ARG A 75 8.97 -7.27 2.46
CA ARG A 75 8.20 -7.22 1.22
C ARG A 75 6.82 -7.84 1.43
N ILE A 76 5.88 -7.46 0.58
CA ILE A 76 4.57 -8.11 0.47
C ILE A 76 4.50 -8.91 -0.83
N THR A 77 3.61 -9.90 -0.90
CA THR A 77 3.45 -10.66 -2.15
C THR A 77 2.87 -9.78 -3.25
N ARG A 78 3.23 -10.09 -4.50
CA ARG A 78 2.72 -9.39 -5.68
C ARG A 78 1.19 -9.18 -5.73
N PRO A 79 0.34 -10.17 -5.36
CA PRO A 79 -1.10 -9.94 -5.30
C PRO A 79 -1.49 -8.85 -4.29
N VAL A 80 -0.92 -8.91 -3.08
CA VAL A 80 -1.17 -7.88 -2.05
C VAL A 80 -0.72 -6.51 -2.54
N ALA A 81 0.46 -6.42 -3.14
CA ALA A 81 0.99 -5.17 -3.69
C ALA A 81 0.09 -4.58 -4.79
N SER A 82 -0.46 -5.44 -5.66
CA SER A 82 -1.34 -5.01 -6.75
C SER A 82 -2.69 -4.52 -6.22
N VAL A 83 -3.27 -5.22 -5.24
CA VAL A 83 -4.53 -4.81 -4.60
C VAL A 83 -4.34 -3.54 -3.79
N LEU A 84 -3.20 -3.38 -3.11
CA LEU A 84 -2.87 -2.16 -2.38
C LEU A 84 -2.71 -0.94 -3.31
N LEU A 85 -2.06 -1.12 -4.46
CA LEU A 85 -1.97 -0.08 -5.48
C LEU A 85 -3.35 0.31 -6.03
N ALA A 86 -4.20 -0.68 -6.31
CA ALA A 86 -5.57 -0.44 -6.75
C ALA A 86 -6.38 0.30 -5.68
N TYR A 87 -6.19 -0.04 -4.40
CA TYR A 87 -6.82 0.63 -3.27
C TYR A 87 -6.44 2.12 -3.19
N TYR A 88 -5.14 2.44 -3.25
CA TYR A 88 -4.68 3.83 -3.26
C TYR A 88 -5.20 4.61 -4.47
N THR A 89 -5.25 3.95 -5.63
CA THR A 89 -5.79 4.54 -6.86
C THR A 89 -7.28 4.85 -6.72
N ALA A 90 -8.05 3.93 -6.12
CA ALA A 90 -9.47 4.14 -5.86
C ALA A 90 -9.71 5.30 -4.90
N LEU A 91 -8.92 5.41 -3.82
CA LEU A 91 -8.98 6.56 -2.90
C LEU A 91 -8.64 7.89 -3.56
N PHE A 92 -7.67 7.88 -4.49
CA PHE A 92 -7.33 9.06 -5.26
C PHE A 92 -8.53 9.53 -6.09
N PHE A 93 -9.11 8.63 -6.90
CA PHE A 93 -10.27 8.98 -7.74
C PHE A 93 -11.51 9.32 -6.91
N GLN A 94 -11.73 8.66 -5.78
CA GLN A 94 -12.79 9.03 -4.85
C GLN A 94 -12.71 10.54 -4.53
N GLN A 95 -11.55 11.05 -4.12
CA GLN A 95 -11.39 12.47 -3.76
C GLN A 95 -11.54 13.42 -4.95
N VAL A 96 -11.19 12.99 -6.17
CA VAL A 96 -11.36 13.78 -7.40
C VAL A 96 -12.85 13.99 -7.72
N PHE A 97 -13.67 12.95 -7.53
CA PHE A 97 -15.09 12.97 -7.87
C PHE A 97 -16.01 13.34 -6.70
N MET A 98 -15.51 13.32 -5.45
CA MET A 98 -16.32 13.62 -4.27
C MET A 98 -16.80 15.07 -4.25
N ASP A 99 -18.12 15.25 -4.32
CA ASP A 99 -18.78 16.52 -4.03
C ASP A 99 -18.99 16.67 -2.52
N ASP A 100 -18.93 17.91 -2.01
CA ASP A 100 -19.49 18.22 -0.69
C ASP A 100 -20.93 18.65 -0.87
N GLY A 101 -21.86 17.76 -0.55
CA GLY A 101 -23.25 18.13 -0.34
C GLY A 101 -23.39 18.82 1.01
N GLY A 102 -23.33 20.15 1.02
CA GLY A 102 -23.64 20.94 2.21
C GLY A 102 -25.11 21.41 2.23
N ASP A 103 -25.52 22.01 3.35
CA ASP A 103 -26.84 22.65 3.53
C ASP A 103 -27.12 23.80 2.52
N GLN A 104 -26.11 24.21 1.74
CA GLN A 104 -26.21 25.22 0.68
C GLN A 104 -26.26 24.62 -0.74
N GLY A 105 -26.35 23.30 -0.87
CA GLY A 105 -26.33 22.58 -2.14
C GLY A 105 -24.95 22.02 -2.52
N SER A 106 -24.88 21.42 -3.71
CA SER A 106 -23.65 20.90 -4.32
C SER A 106 -22.61 22.00 -4.43
N THR A 107 -21.45 21.79 -3.82
CA THR A 107 -20.31 22.73 -3.94
C THR A 107 -19.44 22.41 -5.14
N GLY A 108 -19.60 21.23 -5.73
CA GLY A 108 -18.85 20.71 -6.86
C GLY A 108 -17.69 19.82 -6.42
N SER A 109 -17.15 19.05 -7.36
CA SER A 109 -15.96 18.23 -7.17
C SER A 109 -14.76 18.83 -7.91
N VAL A 110 -13.58 18.23 -7.75
CA VAL A 110 -12.40 18.57 -8.57
C VAL A 110 -12.69 18.26 -10.04
N ALA A 111 -13.40 17.15 -10.30
CA ALA A 111 -13.81 16.74 -11.63
C ALA A 111 -14.72 17.77 -12.32
N THR A 112 -15.74 18.28 -11.63
CA THR A 112 -16.65 19.28 -12.22
C THR A 112 -15.93 20.61 -12.45
N LYS A 113 -15.08 21.03 -11.50
CA LYS A 113 -14.38 22.32 -11.54
C LYS A 113 -13.31 22.42 -12.62
N TYR A 114 -12.49 21.38 -12.79
CA TYR A 114 -11.33 21.44 -13.70
C TYR A 114 -11.49 20.65 -14.99
N PHE A 115 -12.38 19.66 -15.01
CA PHE A 115 -12.55 18.76 -16.16
C PHE A 115 -13.94 18.89 -16.81
N GLY A 116 -14.82 19.75 -16.28
CA GLY A 116 -16.15 19.97 -16.84
C GLY A 116 -17.07 18.75 -16.79
N PHE A 117 -16.82 17.82 -15.85
CA PHE A 117 -17.70 16.68 -15.62
C PHE A 117 -19.11 17.16 -15.20
N ASP A 118 -20.12 16.39 -15.59
CA ASP A 118 -21.48 16.64 -15.13
C ASP A 118 -21.59 16.41 -13.62
N LYS A 119 -22.21 17.35 -12.92
CA LYS A 119 -22.40 17.30 -11.46
C LYS A 119 -23.19 16.07 -11.04
N TYR A 120 -24.20 15.66 -11.83
CA TYR A 120 -25.04 14.50 -11.54
C TYR A 120 -24.31 13.17 -11.75
N ALA A 121 -23.22 13.17 -12.52
CA ALA A 121 -22.38 12.00 -12.73
C ALA A 121 -21.25 11.87 -11.69
N SER A 122 -20.82 12.98 -11.07
CA SER A 122 -19.69 12.99 -10.13
C SER A 122 -19.99 12.20 -8.85
N ASP A 123 -21.18 12.37 -8.27
CA ASP A 123 -21.56 11.71 -7.00
C ASP A 123 -21.63 10.18 -7.11
N PRO A 124 -22.31 9.59 -8.12
CA PRO A 124 -22.29 8.14 -8.31
C PRO A 124 -20.88 7.59 -8.49
N VAL A 125 -20.01 8.29 -9.22
CA VAL A 125 -18.63 7.86 -9.46
C VAL A 125 -17.83 7.86 -8.16
N ALA A 126 -17.95 8.92 -7.35
CA ALA A 126 -17.31 8.99 -6.03
C ALA A 126 -17.81 7.86 -5.11
N ALA A 127 -19.11 7.58 -5.11
CA ALA A 127 -19.71 6.49 -4.34
C ALA A 127 -19.19 5.11 -4.77
N VAL A 128 -19.05 4.88 -6.08
CA VAL A 128 -18.45 3.64 -6.61
C VAL A 128 -17.01 3.49 -6.14
N PHE A 129 -16.18 4.53 -6.27
CA PHE A 129 -14.79 4.47 -5.81
C PHE A 129 -14.67 4.30 -4.29
N SER A 130 -15.60 4.87 -3.51
CA SER A 130 -15.69 4.64 -2.07
C SER A 130 -16.04 3.18 -1.75
N GLY A 131 -17.04 2.60 -2.42
CA GLY A 131 -17.37 1.18 -2.25
C GLY A 131 -16.23 0.25 -2.66
N VAL A 132 -15.59 0.54 -3.80
CA VAL A 132 -14.41 -0.20 -4.28
C VAL A 132 -13.24 -0.09 -3.30
N SER A 133 -12.97 1.08 -2.74
CA SER A 133 -11.86 1.25 -1.79
C SER A 133 -12.10 0.45 -0.49
N ILE A 134 -13.33 0.37 0.00
CA ILE A 134 -13.70 -0.48 1.15
C ILE A 134 -13.45 -1.95 0.83
N VAL A 135 -13.95 -2.44 -0.31
CA VAL A 135 -13.77 -3.84 -0.74
C VAL A 135 -12.29 -4.18 -0.89
N LEU A 136 -11.51 -3.29 -1.52
CA LEU A 136 -10.08 -3.48 -1.70
C LEU A 136 -9.33 -3.45 -0.36
N LEU A 137 -9.70 -2.59 0.58
CA LEU A 137 -9.11 -2.57 1.92
C LEU A 137 -9.33 -3.91 2.64
N ILE A 138 -10.57 -4.43 2.62
CA ILE A 138 -10.90 -5.74 3.19
C ILE A 138 -10.10 -6.84 2.50
N ALA A 139 -9.97 -6.79 1.17
CA ALA A 139 -9.18 -7.74 0.40
C ALA A 139 -7.69 -7.70 0.77
N VAL A 140 -7.09 -6.52 0.95
CA VAL A 140 -5.70 -6.40 1.42
C VAL A 140 -5.55 -7.04 2.81
N VAL A 141 -6.44 -6.73 3.75
CA VAL A 141 -6.40 -7.33 5.10
C VAL A 141 -6.48 -8.85 5.03
N ALA A 142 -7.44 -9.39 4.28
CA ALA A 142 -7.60 -10.83 4.10
C ALA A 142 -6.35 -11.47 3.46
N LEU A 143 -5.82 -10.88 2.40
CA LEU A 143 -4.63 -11.40 1.71
C LEU A 143 -3.38 -11.38 2.60
N VAL A 144 -3.18 -10.32 3.40
CA VAL A 144 -2.06 -10.26 4.37
C VAL A 144 -2.21 -11.34 5.46
N CYS A 145 -3.43 -11.63 5.90
CA CYS A 145 -3.69 -12.67 6.91
C CYS A 145 -3.55 -14.09 6.37
N ILE A 146 -3.98 -14.34 5.13
CA ILE A 146 -4.02 -15.68 4.52
C ILE A 146 -2.66 -16.06 3.94
N ILE A 147 -1.98 -15.11 3.30
CA ILE A 147 -0.73 -15.40 2.60
C ILE A 147 0.41 -15.40 3.62
N LYS A 148 0.84 -16.61 4.01
CA LYS A 148 2.19 -16.78 4.54
C LYS A 148 3.16 -16.33 3.45
N LEU A 149 3.97 -15.32 3.75
CA LEU A 149 5.05 -14.96 2.84
C LEU A 149 5.93 -16.19 2.65
N PRO A 150 6.27 -16.55 1.40
CA PRO A 150 7.09 -17.72 1.16
C PRO A 150 8.37 -17.55 1.97
N SER A 151 8.62 -18.49 2.89
CA SER A 151 9.95 -18.69 3.43
C SER A 151 10.82 -18.99 2.22
N THR A 152 11.55 -18.00 1.72
CA THR A 152 12.61 -18.28 0.76
C THR A 152 13.50 -19.31 1.43
N ASN A 153 13.44 -20.55 0.94
CA ASN A 153 14.33 -21.63 1.36
C ASN A 153 15.74 -21.08 1.25
N TYR A 154 16.34 -20.76 2.40
CA TYR A 154 17.72 -20.34 2.54
C TYR A 154 18.70 -21.51 2.30
N HIS A 155 18.25 -22.57 1.61
CA HIS A 155 18.99 -23.80 1.36
C HIS A 155 19.65 -23.89 -0.01
N ASP A 156 19.38 -22.96 -0.94
CA ASP A 156 19.91 -23.10 -2.32
C ASP A 156 21.13 -22.22 -2.66
N VAL A 157 21.65 -21.42 -1.72
CA VAL A 157 22.84 -20.57 -1.99
C VAL A 157 24.10 -21.05 -1.27
N SER A 158 23.99 -21.90 -0.25
CA SER A 158 25.16 -22.42 0.49
C SER A 158 25.84 -23.65 -0.13
N HIS A 159 25.21 -24.33 -1.11
CA HIS A 159 25.80 -25.53 -1.71
C HIS A 159 26.60 -25.32 -3.00
N HIS A 160 26.60 -24.11 -3.59
CA HIS A 160 27.47 -23.81 -4.75
C HIS A 160 28.75 -23.02 -4.43
N GLY A 161 28.97 -22.65 -3.16
CA GLY A 161 30.21 -21.98 -2.73
C GLY A 161 31.27 -22.89 -2.10
N PHE A 162 30.99 -24.17 -1.87
CA PHE A 162 31.82 -25.05 -1.01
C PHE A 162 32.59 -26.15 -1.76
N MET A 163 32.87 -25.99 -3.06
CA MET A 163 33.57 -27.04 -3.84
C MET A 163 34.77 -26.59 -4.70
N THR A 164 35.36 -25.41 -4.48
CA THR A 164 36.58 -25.03 -5.23
C THR A 164 37.77 -24.59 -4.39
N SER A 165 37.76 -24.73 -3.05
CA SER A 165 38.88 -24.28 -2.20
C SER A 165 39.64 -25.39 -1.45
N ALA A 166 39.25 -26.66 -1.59
CA ALA A 166 39.85 -27.76 -0.80
C ALA A 166 40.83 -28.67 -1.58
N GLY A 167 41.19 -28.32 -2.82
CA GLY A 167 42.01 -29.18 -3.69
C GLY A 167 43.40 -28.66 -4.07
N GLU A 168 43.80 -27.46 -3.65
CA GLU A 168 44.98 -26.77 -4.21
C GLU A 168 46.03 -26.37 -3.16
N TYR A 169 46.11 -27.07 -2.02
CA TYR A 169 47.17 -26.84 -1.02
C TYR A 169 48.04 -28.06 -0.69
N ASP A 170 47.71 -29.27 -1.17
CA ASP A 170 48.48 -30.48 -0.86
C ASP A 170 49.57 -30.83 -1.89
N ALA A 171 49.83 -29.98 -2.88
CA ALA A 171 50.77 -30.29 -3.97
C ALA A 171 52.18 -29.68 -3.83
N ILE A 172 52.51 -28.92 -2.76
CA ILE A 172 53.74 -28.10 -2.74
C ILE A 172 54.81 -28.58 -1.73
N HIS A 173 54.56 -29.60 -0.89
CA HIS A 173 55.52 -29.98 0.16
C HIS A 173 56.09 -31.42 0.14
N SER A 174 56.21 -32.06 -1.03
CA SER A 174 56.79 -33.42 -1.11
C SER A 174 57.97 -33.62 -2.09
N THR A 175 58.80 -32.60 -2.34
CA THR A 175 60.10 -32.83 -3.02
C THR A 175 61.25 -31.98 -2.45
N SER A 176 62.01 -32.57 -1.53
CA SER A 176 63.48 -32.42 -1.49
C SER A 176 64.08 -33.39 -0.46
N PHE A 177 64.74 -34.43 -1.00
CA PHE A 177 65.83 -35.14 -0.34
C PHE A 177 67.07 -34.23 -0.27
#